data_AF-M8DS16-F1
#
_entry.id   AF-M8DS16-F1
#
_cell.length_a   1.000
_cell.length_b   1.000
_cell.length_c   1.000
_cell.angle_alpha   90.00
_cell.angle_beta   90.00
_cell.angle_gamma   90.00
#
_symmetry.space_group_name_H-M   'P 1'
#
loop_
_entity.id
_entity.type
_entity.pdbx_description
1 polymer ?
#
loop_
_entity_poly.entity_id
_entity_poly.type
_entity_poly.pdbx_seq_one_letter_code
_entity_poly.pdbx_strand_id
1 'polypeptide(L)'
;MKLSRILIGAITGAFAGYGVFTIWPSALAHWHWLGGWLAAGLIITTAWWLNHYANAFPNDPDGAWIDMAFAIWLSSLLGGNIQLKTNGELVRASYGLYHGISIGPALVTIVLELIGATIAGYLLHLFRRSDA
;
A
#
# COMPACT_ATOMS: atom_id res chain seq x y z
N MET A 1 -7.44 -22.20 8.72
CA MET A 1 -7.57 -21.23 7.60
C MET A 1 -7.64 -21.99 6.27
N LYS A 2 -8.56 -21.64 5.36
CA LYS A 2 -8.65 -22.31 4.03
C LYS A 2 -7.58 -21.76 3.10
N LEU A 3 -6.84 -22.64 2.41
CA LEU A 3 -5.77 -22.28 1.47
C LEU A 3 -6.23 -21.27 0.40
N SER A 4 -7.45 -21.44 -0.11
CA SER A 4 -8.05 -20.53 -1.09
C SER A 4 -8.09 -19.07 -0.61
N ARG A 5 -8.32 -18.82 0.68
CA ARG A 5 -8.34 -17.46 1.24
C ARG A 5 -6.95 -16.85 1.29
N ILE A 6 -5.94 -17.64 1.66
CA ILE A 6 -4.54 -17.19 1.65
C ILE A 6 -4.13 -16.79 0.23
N LEU A 7 -4.49 -17.61 -0.77
CA LEU A 7 -4.16 -17.34 -2.16
C LEU A 7 -4.84 -16.07 -2.69
N ILE A 8 -6.13 -15.87 -2.39
CA ILE A 8 -6.86 -14.66 -2.81
C ILE A 8 -6.25 -13.41 -2.17
N GLY A 9 -5.96 -13.44 -0.87
CA GLY A 9 -5.30 -12.32 -0.18
C GLY A 9 -3.91 -12.02 -0.75
N ALA A 10 -3.11 -13.05 -1.00
CA ALA A 10 -1.78 -12.90 -1.60
C ALA A 10 -1.84 -12.28 -3.00
N ILE A 11 -2.73 -12.75 -3.87
CA ILE A 11 -2.91 -12.23 -5.23
C ILE A 11 -3.41 -10.78 -5.19
N THR A 12 -4.40 -10.49 -4.34
CA THR A 12 -4.96 -9.13 -4.20
C THR A 12 -3.90 -8.16 -3.69
N GLY A 13 -3.12 -8.56 -2.69
CA GLY A 13 -2.02 -7.77 -2.17
C GLY A 13 -0.91 -7.52 -3.21
N ALA A 14 -0.53 -8.56 -3.96
CA ALA A 14 0.46 -8.44 -5.02
C ALA A 14 -0.03 -7.49 -6.14
N PHE A 15 -1.30 -7.60 -6.55
CA PHE A 15 -1.91 -6.69 -7.51
C PHE A 15 -1.89 -5.24 -7.02
N ALA A 16 -2.32 -5.00 -5.78
CA ALA A 16 -2.35 -3.65 -5.21
C ALA A 16 -0.94 -3.03 -5.17
N GLY A 17 0.04 -3.76 -4.62
CA GLY A 17 1.40 -3.26 -4.49
C GLY A 17 2.15 -3.09 -5.81
N TYR A 18 2.12 -4.10 -6.69
CA TYR A 18 2.75 -4.01 -8.01
C TYR A 18 2.07 -2.95 -8.89
N GLY A 19 0.74 -2.86 -8.81
CA GLY A 19 -0.05 -1.84 -9.49
C GLY A 19 0.43 -0.44 -9.14
N VAL A 20 0.51 -0.12 -7.85
CA VAL A 20 0.90 1.22 -7.38
C VAL A 20 2.34 1.58 -7.73
N PHE A 21 3.31 0.66 -7.60
CA PHE A 21 4.73 1.01 -7.76
C PHE A 21 5.33 0.70 -9.12
N THR A 22 4.62 -0.04 -9.98
CA THR A 22 5.11 -0.39 -11.33
C THR A 22 4.16 0.07 -12.43
N ILE A 23 2.89 -0.35 -12.37
CA ILE A 23 1.92 -0.07 -13.44
C ILE A 23 1.58 1.42 -13.47
N TRP A 24 1.31 2.03 -12.32
CA TRP A 24 0.90 3.44 -12.26
C TRP A 24 2.00 4.37 -12.77
N PRO A 25 3.27 4.33 -12.29
CA PRO A 25 4.33 5.17 -12.86
C PRO A 25 4.47 4.98 -14.38
N SER A 26 4.38 3.74 -14.87
CA SER A 26 4.42 3.46 -16.31
C SER A 26 3.26 4.10 -17.08
N ALA A 27 2.02 3.94 -16.61
CA ALA A 27 0.85 4.56 -17.24
C ALA A 27 0.96 6.09 -17.25
N LEU A 28 1.46 6.69 -16.15
CA LEU A 28 1.72 8.11 -16.05
C LEU A 28 2.79 8.56 -17.06
N ALA A 29 3.82 7.76 -17.32
CA ALA A 29 4.85 8.07 -18.30
C ALA A 29 4.32 8.07 -19.75
N HIS A 30 3.43 7.15 -20.08
CA HIS A 30 2.91 6.97 -21.45
C HIS A 30 1.73 7.87 -21.78
N TRP A 31 0.84 8.12 -20.82
CA TRP A 31 -0.40 8.85 -21.04
C TRP A 31 -0.55 10.07 -20.14
N HIS A 32 0.55 10.53 -19.55
CA HIS A 32 0.60 11.69 -18.67
C HIS A 32 -0.46 11.59 -17.55
N TRP A 33 -1.06 12.72 -17.19
CA TRP A 33 -2.07 12.81 -16.14
C TRP A 33 -3.25 11.84 -16.35
N LEU A 34 -3.67 11.58 -17.59
CA LEU A 34 -4.76 10.66 -17.90
C LEU A 34 -4.38 9.22 -17.54
N GLY A 35 -3.16 8.81 -17.87
CA GLY A 35 -2.65 7.48 -17.48
C GLY A 35 -2.56 7.31 -15.98
N GLY A 36 -2.10 8.34 -15.27
CA GLY A 36 -2.10 8.35 -13.81
C GLY A 36 -3.50 8.23 -13.21
N TRP A 37 -4.46 8.99 -13.75
CA TRP A 37 -5.85 8.96 -13.28
C TRP A 37 -6.52 7.61 -13.53
N LEU A 38 -6.36 7.05 -14.74
CA LEU A 38 -6.90 5.73 -15.09
C LEU A 38 -6.25 4.62 -14.28
N ALA A 39 -4.93 4.65 -14.09
CA ALA A 39 -4.22 3.66 -13.28
C ALA A 39 -4.68 3.73 -11.81
N ALA A 40 -4.78 4.93 -11.24
CA ALA A 40 -5.29 5.14 -9.89
C ALA A 40 -6.69 4.55 -9.72
N GLY A 41 -7.62 4.91 -10.60
CA GLY A 41 -8.99 4.43 -10.57
C GLY A 41 -9.07 2.92 -10.69
N LEU A 42 -8.43 2.33 -11.71
CA LEU A 42 -8.52 0.89 -11.93
C LEU A 42 -7.83 0.08 -10.83
N ILE A 43 -6.63 0.47 -10.41
CA ILE A 43 -5.85 -0.29 -9.42
C ILE A 43 -6.48 -0.16 -8.04
N ILE A 44 -6.69 1.07 -7.56
CA ILE A 44 -7.18 1.30 -6.20
C ILE A 44 -8.62 0.83 -6.07
N THR A 45 -9.51 1.14 -7.02
CA THR A 45 -10.91 0.70 -6.91
C THR A 45 -11.04 -0.81 -6.99
N THR A 46 -10.30 -1.48 -7.87
CA THR A 46 -10.35 -2.96 -7.95
C THR A 46 -9.79 -3.60 -6.70
N ALA A 47 -8.62 -3.15 -6.23
CA ALA A 47 -8.02 -3.68 -5.01
C ALA A 47 -8.91 -3.43 -3.78
N TRP A 48 -9.52 -2.24 -3.68
CA TRP A 48 -10.49 -1.90 -2.63
C TRP A 48 -11.70 -2.83 -2.66
N TRP A 49 -12.25 -3.07 -3.85
CA TRP A 49 -13.42 -3.94 -3.99
C TRP A 49 -13.12 -5.38 -3.58
N LEU A 50 -12.00 -5.92 -4.04
CA LEU A 50 -11.52 -7.25 -3.66
C LEU A 50 -11.25 -7.33 -2.15
N ASN A 51 -10.67 -6.28 -1.57
CA ASN A 51 -10.39 -6.24 -0.16
C ASN A 51 -11.67 -6.24 0.69
N HIS A 52 -12.60 -5.33 0.42
CA HIS A 52 -13.73 -5.07 1.32
C HIS A 52 -15.01 -5.83 0.97
N TYR A 53 -15.30 -6.10 -0.30
CA TYR A 53 -16.50 -6.86 -0.68
C TYR A 53 -16.24 -8.33 -0.86
N ALA A 54 -15.10 -8.71 -1.46
CA ALA A 54 -14.73 -10.12 -1.61
C ALA A 54 -14.01 -10.68 -0.37
N ASN A 55 -13.74 -9.82 0.63
CA ASN A 55 -13.11 -10.20 1.89
C ASN A 55 -11.74 -10.87 1.67
N ALA A 56 -10.95 -10.35 0.71
CA ALA A 56 -9.64 -10.89 0.36
C ALA A 56 -8.64 -10.78 1.53
N PHE A 57 -8.72 -9.70 2.31
CA PHE A 57 -8.10 -9.61 3.63
C PHE A 57 -9.22 -9.69 4.67
N PRO A 58 -9.48 -10.88 5.25
CA PRO A 58 -10.58 -11.06 6.17
C PRO A 58 -10.36 -10.24 7.43
N ASN A 59 -11.34 -9.38 7.73
CA ASN A 59 -11.38 -8.59 8.95
C ASN A 59 -12.58 -9.04 9.77
N ASP A 60 -12.32 -9.45 11.01
CA ASP A 60 -13.36 -9.87 11.96
C ASP A 60 -13.90 -8.62 12.69
N PRO A 61 -15.21 -8.54 12.99
CA PRO A 61 -15.76 -7.49 13.85
C PRO A 61 -15.02 -7.30 15.18
N ASP A 62 -14.49 -8.39 15.76
CA ASP A 62 -13.74 -8.39 17.01
C ASP A 62 -12.21 -8.52 16.76
N GLY A 63 -11.76 -8.25 15.53
CA GLY A 63 -10.36 -8.39 15.09
C GLY A 63 -9.68 -7.07 14.74
N ALA A 64 -8.35 -7.12 14.61
CA ALA A 64 -7.58 -6.00 14.09
C ALA A 64 -7.78 -5.86 12.56
N TRP A 65 -7.99 -4.63 12.10
CA TRP A 65 -8.18 -4.33 10.68
C TRP A 65 -6.84 -4.32 9.93
N ILE A 66 -6.69 -5.22 8.95
CA ILE A 66 -5.57 -5.22 7.99
C ILE A 66 -6.12 -4.85 6.61
N ASP A 67 -5.60 -3.75 6.07
CA ASP A 67 -6.00 -3.20 4.78
C ASP A 67 -4.98 -3.51 3.67
N MET A 68 -5.42 -3.42 2.41
CA MET A 68 -4.54 -3.52 1.24
C MET A 68 -3.37 -2.52 1.24
N ALA A 69 -3.49 -1.41 1.98
CA ALA A 69 -2.40 -0.47 2.22
C ALA A 69 -1.14 -1.14 2.81
N PHE A 70 -1.30 -2.22 3.60
CA PHE A 70 -0.18 -2.99 4.11
C PHE A 70 0.62 -3.67 2.99
N ALA A 71 -0.08 -4.27 2.02
CA ALA A 71 0.55 -4.93 0.88
C ALA A 71 1.23 -3.92 -0.07
N ILE A 72 0.62 -2.74 -0.23
CA ILE A 72 1.22 -1.61 -0.95
C ILE A 72 2.52 -1.20 -0.24
N TRP A 73 2.45 -0.89 1.05
CA TRP A 73 3.63 -0.52 1.84
C TRP A 73 4.75 -1.56 1.76
N LEU A 74 4.42 -2.85 1.96
CA LEU A 74 5.38 -3.95 1.85
C LEU A 74 6.05 -3.99 0.48
N SER A 75 5.31 -3.74 -0.60
CA SER A 75 5.86 -3.75 -1.96
C SER A 75 6.91 -2.64 -2.15
N SER A 76 6.66 -1.44 -1.62
CA SER A 76 7.66 -0.35 -1.60
C SER A 76 8.85 -0.70 -0.70
N LEU A 77 8.61 -1.21 0.52
CA LEU A 77 9.67 -1.56 1.46
C LEU A 77 10.62 -2.62 0.87
N LEU A 78 10.08 -3.65 0.23
CA LEU A 78 10.84 -4.77 -0.29
C LEU A 78 11.44 -4.47 -1.67
N GLY A 79 10.66 -3.88 -2.58
CA GLY A 79 11.02 -3.68 -3.99
C GLY A 79 11.58 -2.29 -4.35
N GLY A 80 11.28 -1.27 -3.55
CA GLY A 80 11.60 0.12 -3.82
C GLY A 80 10.56 0.82 -4.72
N ASN A 81 10.83 2.09 -5.05
CA ASN A 81 9.87 2.97 -5.72
C ASN A 81 10.40 3.48 -7.05
N ILE A 82 9.50 3.66 -8.02
CA ILE A 82 9.76 4.29 -9.31
C ILE A 82 9.06 5.66 -9.34
N GLN A 83 9.76 6.68 -9.81
CA GLN A 83 9.24 8.03 -9.98
C GLN A 83 9.38 8.46 -11.43
N LEU A 84 8.32 9.08 -11.96
CA LEU A 84 8.38 9.83 -13.20
C LEU A 84 8.98 11.22 -12.94
N LYS A 85 10.06 11.54 -13.65
CA LYS A 85 10.68 12.87 -13.63
C LYS A 85 9.99 13.79 -14.63
N THR A 86 10.18 15.10 -14.46
CA THR A 86 9.58 16.14 -15.33
C THR A 86 10.06 16.07 -16.78
N ASN A 87 11.23 15.46 -17.02
CA ASN A 87 11.77 15.17 -18.36
C ASN A 87 11.12 13.93 -19.02
N GLY A 88 10.15 13.27 -18.37
CA GLY A 88 9.47 12.08 -18.86
C GLY A 88 10.18 10.76 -18.54
N GLU A 89 11.32 10.79 -17.86
CA GLU A 89 12.09 9.59 -17.52
C GLU A 89 11.53 8.90 -16.27
N LEU A 90 11.39 7.57 -16.34
CA LEU A 90 11.13 6.74 -15.16
C LEU A 90 12.45 6.37 -14.50
N VAL A 91 12.66 6.87 -13.28
CA VAL A 91 13.85 6.55 -12.49
C VAL A 91 13.46 5.82 -11.22
N ARG A 92 14.35 4.94 -10.75
CA ARG A 92 14.21 4.33 -9.43
C ARG A 92 14.49 5.40 -8.37
N ALA A 93 13.45 5.81 -7.66
CA ALA A 93 13.52 6.84 -6.62
C ALA A 93 14.06 6.29 -5.29
N SER A 94 13.79 5.02 -5.00
CA SER A 94 14.33 4.32 -3.85
C SER A 94 14.55 2.84 -4.15
N TYR A 95 15.51 2.26 -3.45
CA TYR A 95 15.74 0.82 -3.42
C TYR A 95 15.03 0.24 -2.20
N GLY A 96 14.42 -0.94 -2.35
CA GLY A 96 13.87 -1.70 -1.23
C GLY A 96 14.88 -2.70 -0.66
N LEU A 97 14.49 -3.43 0.38
CA LEU A 97 15.33 -4.40 1.08
C LEU A 97 15.95 -5.46 0.16
N TYR A 98 15.23 -5.89 -0.88
CA TYR A 98 15.73 -6.87 -1.85
C TYR A 98 16.88 -6.35 -2.73
N HIS A 99 17.15 -5.06 -2.68
CA HIS A 99 18.25 -4.43 -3.41
C HIS A 99 19.39 -3.99 -2.46
N GLY A 100 19.41 -4.53 -1.23
CA GLY A 100 20.53 -4.35 -0.29
C GLY A 100 20.55 -3.01 0.45
N ILE A 101 19.46 -2.24 0.45
CA ILE A 101 19.39 -1.00 1.22
C ILE A 101 19.30 -1.29 2.72
N SER A 102 19.96 -0.45 3.54
CA SER A 102 19.82 -0.49 5.00
C SER A 102 18.61 0.31 5.45
N ILE A 103 17.85 -0.21 6.42
CA ILE A 103 16.79 0.55 7.10
C ILE A 103 17.33 1.55 8.11
N GLY A 104 18.61 1.47 8.48
CA GLY A 104 19.23 2.27 9.53
C GLY A 104 18.98 3.77 9.37
N PRO A 105 19.21 4.36 8.18
CA PRO A 105 18.94 5.79 7.93
C PRO A 105 17.46 6.19 8.10
N ALA A 106 16.52 5.26 7.90
CA ALA A 106 15.08 5.49 8.02
C ALA A 106 14.53 5.17 9.42
N LEU A 107 15.35 4.57 10.30
CA LEU A 107 14.87 3.98 11.56
C LEU A 107 14.21 5.01 12.48
N VAL A 108 14.81 6.20 12.61
CA VAL A 108 14.24 7.28 13.43
C VAL A 108 12.89 7.73 12.87
N THR A 109 12.78 7.89 11.55
CA THR A 109 11.51 8.25 10.88
C THR A 109 10.45 7.19 11.15
N ILE A 110 10.77 5.90 10.98
CA ILE A 110 9.86 4.78 11.26
C ILE A 110 9.38 4.82 12.71
N VAL A 111 10.29 5.03 13.67
CA VAL A 111 9.93 5.11 15.09
C VAL A 111 8.98 6.28 15.35
N LEU A 112 9.26 7.46 14.79
CA LEU A 112 8.40 8.63 14.96
C LEU A 112 7.03 8.44 14.30
N GLU A 113 6.97 7.83 13.12
CA GLU A 113 5.71 7.49 12.44
C GLU A 113 4.87 6.51 13.27
N LEU A 114 5.49 5.47 13.84
CA LEU A 114 4.79 4.50 14.70
C LEU A 114 4.26 5.17 15.97
N ILE A 115 5.04 6.05 16.61
CA ILE A 115 4.59 6.83 17.77
C ILE A 115 3.40 7.71 17.39
N GLY A 116 3.52 8.48 16.30
CA GLY A 116 2.47 9.38 15.82
C GLY A 116 1.18 8.63 15.47
N ALA A 117 1.28 7.53 14.74
CA ALA A 117 0.15 6.68 14.38
C ALA A 117 -0.53 6.08 15.61
N THR A 118 0.24 5.63 16.61
CA THR A 118 -0.29 5.10 17.87
C THR A 118 -1.05 6.16 18.65
N ILE A 119 -0.48 7.37 18.78
CA ILE A 119 -1.14 8.49 19.46
C ILE A 119 -2.43 8.88 18.73
N ALA A 120 -2.38 9.03 17.41
CA ALA A 120 -3.55 9.38 16.60
C ALA A 120 -4.66 8.33 16.72
N GLY A 121 -4.31 7.04 16.64
CA GLY A 121 -5.25 5.93 16.81
C GLY A 121 -5.88 5.91 18.21
N TYR A 122 -5.08 6.14 19.26
CA TYR A 122 -5.57 6.23 20.63
C TYR A 122 -6.53 7.41 20.83
N LEU A 123 -6.18 8.60 20.32
CA LEU A 123 -7.04 9.77 20.37
C LEU A 123 -8.35 9.54 19.62
N LEU A 124 -8.29 8.98 18.42
CA LEU A 124 -9.49 8.63 17.64
C LEU A 124 -10.39 7.65 18.41
N HIS A 125 -9.82 6.63 19.04
CA HIS A 125 -10.56 5.70 19.90
C HIS A 125 -11.26 6.43 21.04
N LEU A 126 -10.58 7.36 21.73
CA LEU A 126 -11.21 8.14 22.80
C LEU A 126 -12.39 8.98 22.32
N PHE A 127 -12.31 9.59 21.13
CA PHE A 127 -13.39 10.38 20.55
C PHE A 127 -14.57 9.54 20.05
N ARG A 128 -14.30 8.33 19.54
CA ARG A 128 -15.30 7.43 18.96
C ARG A 128 -15.77 6.34 19.91
N ARG A 129 -15.45 6.43 21.20
CA ARG A 129 -15.85 5.46 22.23
C ARG A 129 -17.36 5.23 22.32
N SER A 130 -18.18 6.16 21.82
CA SER A 130 -19.64 6.08 21.79
C SER A 130 -20.22 5.44 20.51
N ASP A 131 -19.39 5.13 19.51
CA ASP A 131 -19.85 4.54 18.24
C ASP A 131 -19.98 3.01 18.29
N ALA A 132 -19.64 2.40 19.43
CA ALA A 132 -19.71 0.96 19.70
C ALA A 132 -20.96 0.59 20.49
#